data_AF-A0A5P9H8T5-F1
#
_entry.id   AF-A0A5P9H8T5-F1
#
_cell.length_a   1.000
_cell.length_b   1.000
_cell.length_c   1.000
_cell.angle_alpha   90.00
_cell.angle_beta   90.00
_cell.angle_gamma   90.00
#
_symmetry.space_group_name_H-M   'P 1'
#
loop_
_entity.id
_entity.type
_entity.pdbx_description
1 polymer ?
#
loop_
_entity_poly.entity_id
_entity_poly.type
_entity_poly.pdbx_seq_one_letter_code
_entity_poly.pdbx_strand_id
1 'polypeptide(L)'
;MRLLMTALVAFFPLASSAADMPRFDVEAHCEQVAAVGGSPSNSLYNSCIDMEQSAYNGLKDQWSGLPANIQNHCRNVASVTGPGSYSLLESCVDMEVSAGNNRSEFSFD
;
A
#
# COMPACT_ATOMS: atom_id res chain seq x y z
N MET A 1 -1.60 -56.61 -20.75
CA MET A 1 -0.61 -55.52 -20.69
C MET A 1 -1.21 -54.39 -19.84
N ARG A 2 -0.87 -54.29 -18.55
CA ARG A 2 -1.32 -53.17 -17.70
C ARG A 2 -0.38 -52.00 -17.96
N LEU A 3 -0.85 -50.96 -18.64
CA LEU A 3 -0.12 -49.69 -18.78
C LEU A 3 -0.26 -48.92 -17.47
N LEU A 4 0.83 -48.88 -16.69
CA LEU A 4 0.98 -48.02 -15.53
C LEU A 4 1.19 -46.58 -16.03
N MET A 5 0.22 -45.72 -15.76
CA MET A 5 0.22 -44.32 -16.13
C MET A 5 0.89 -43.53 -14.99
N THR A 6 2.20 -43.30 -15.09
CA THR A 6 2.96 -42.47 -14.15
C THR A 6 2.62 -41.00 -14.39
N ALA A 7 1.82 -40.43 -13.50
CA ALA A 7 1.50 -38.99 -13.51
C ALA A 7 2.72 -38.19 -13.03
N LEU A 8 3.38 -37.49 -13.95
CA LEU A 8 4.48 -36.57 -13.65
C LEU A 8 3.88 -35.27 -13.08
N VAL A 9 3.85 -35.13 -11.76
CA VAL A 9 3.40 -33.90 -11.09
C VAL A 9 4.53 -32.87 -11.18
N ALA A 10 4.42 -31.93 -12.12
CA ALA A 10 5.35 -30.81 -12.23
C ALA A 10 5.11 -29.82 -11.08
N PHE A 11 6.06 -29.75 -10.15
CA PHE A 11 6.05 -28.80 -9.03
C PHE A 11 6.53 -27.44 -9.56
N PHE A 12 5.60 -26.57 -9.95
CA PHE A 12 5.93 -25.19 -10.30
C PHE A 12 6.15 -24.39 -9.00
N PRO A 13 7.33 -23.81 -8.77
CA PRO A 13 7.52 -22.91 -7.63
C PRO A 13 6.65 -21.68 -7.83
N LEU A 14 5.72 -21.45 -6.91
CA LEU A 14 4.99 -20.20 -6.79
C LEU A 14 5.99 -19.11 -6.38
N ALA A 15 6.47 -18.34 -7.34
CA ALA A 15 7.26 -17.15 -7.05
C ALA A 15 6.35 -16.12 -6.36
N SER A 16 6.43 -16.06 -5.03
CA SER A 16 5.86 -14.96 -4.25
C SER A 16 6.75 -13.74 -4.46
N SER A 17 6.51 -12.98 -5.53
CA SER A 17 7.13 -11.67 -5.70
C SER A 17 6.53 -10.72 -4.66
N ALA A 18 7.24 -10.54 -3.53
CA ALA A 18 6.99 -9.41 -2.65
C ALA A 18 7.08 -8.15 -3.52
N ALA A 19 6.01 -7.36 -3.55
CA ALA A 19 6.02 -6.17 -4.38
C ALA A 19 6.99 -5.16 -3.78
N ASP A 20 7.87 -4.56 -4.57
CA ASP A 20 8.75 -3.50 -4.10
C ASP A 20 7.93 -2.32 -3.54
N MET A 21 8.52 -1.56 -2.61
CA MET A 21 7.91 -0.35 -2.06
C MET A 21 7.50 0.59 -3.23
N PRO A 22 6.22 0.98 -3.34
CA PRO A 22 5.78 1.88 -4.40
C PRO A 22 6.56 3.20 -4.36
N ARG A 23 6.72 3.82 -5.54
CA ARG A 23 7.36 5.11 -5.72
C ARG A 23 6.28 6.10 -6.16
N PHE A 24 5.82 6.92 -5.23
CA PHE A 24 4.85 7.99 -5.50
C PHE A 24 5.57 9.27 -5.92
N ASP A 25 4.86 10.12 -6.65
CA ASP A 25 5.30 11.49 -6.94
C ASP A 25 4.82 12.39 -5.79
N VAL A 26 5.62 12.41 -4.72
CA VAL A 26 5.29 13.05 -3.45
C VAL A 26 5.23 14.57 -3.61
N GLU A 27 6.13 15.14 -4.41
CA GLU A 27 6.16 16.55 -4.72
C GLU A 27 4.86 16.98 -5.41
N ALA A 28 4.39 16.24 -6.43
CA ALA A 28 3.11 16.52 -7.07
C ALA A 28 1.92 16.39 -6.11
N HIS A 29 1.93 15.41 -5.20
CA HIS A 29 0.91 15.31 -4.16
C HIS A 29 0.93 16.53 -3.23
N CYS A 30 2.11 16.95 -2.77
CA CYS A 30 2.25 18.08 -1.87
C CYS A 30 1.94 19.43 -2.53
N GLU A 31 2.15 19.58 -3.84
CA GLU A 31 1.63 20.73 -4.59
C GLU A 31 0.10 20.80 -4.54
N GLN A 32 -0.59 19.67 -4.71
CA GLN A 32 -2.06 19.61 -4.62
C GLN A 32 -2.55 19.98 -3.22
N VAL A 33 -1.90 19.45 -2.17
CA VAL A 33 -2.20 19.79 -0.77
C VAL A 33 -1.97 21.28 -0.50
N ALA A 34 -0.85 21.83 -0.98
CA ALA A 34 -0.52 23.24 -0.81
C ALA A 34 -1.53 24.18 -1.48
N ALA A 35 -2.20 23.73 -2.55
CA ALA A 35 -3.16 24.51 -3.32
C ALA A 35 -4.60 24.48 -2.76
N VAL A 36 -4.89 23.70 -1.70
CA VAL A 36 -6.26 23.50 -1.18
C VAL A 36 -6.97 24.81 -0.78
N GLY A 37 -6.21 25.84 -0.40
CA GLY A 37 -6.71 27.17 -0.03
C GLY A 37 -6.96 28.13 -1.20
N GLY A 38 -6.84 27.67 -2.46
CA GLY A 38 -6.99 28.49 -3.66
C GLY A 38 -5.73 29.25 -4.08
N SER A 39 -4.71 29.31 -3.23
CA SER A 39 -3.35 29.76 -3.58
C SER A 39 -2.33 28.84 -2.91
N PRO A 40 -1.22 28.48 -3.59
CA PRO A 40 -0.22 27.59 -3.02
C PRO A 40 0.38 28.14 -1.72
N SER A 41 0.37 27.32 -0.67
CA SER A 41 1.00 27.63 0.62
C SER A 41 2.31 26.85 0.79
N ASN A 42 3.44 27.57 0.89
CA ASN A 42 4.75 26.97 1.15
C ASN A 42 4.80 26.24 2.50
N SER A 43 4.08 26.74 3.53
CA SER A 43 4.05 26.05 4.82
C SER A 43 3.32 24.72 4.74
N LEU A 44 2.19 24.67 4.00
CA LEU A 44 1.46 23.42 3.79
C LEU A 44 2.26 22.44 2.93
N TYR A 45 2.96 22.92 1.91
CA TYR A 45 3.86 22.09 1.11
C TYR A 45 4.94 21.45 1.98
N ASN A 46 5.68 22.24 2.77
CA ASN A 46 6.75 21.73 3.63
C ASN A 46 6.21 20.74 4.67
N SER A 47 5.09 21.07 5.32
CA SER A 47 4.46 20.14 6.26
C SER A 47 4.01 18.84 5.59
N CYS A 48 3.50 18.89 4.35
CA CYS A 48 3.18 17.69 3.58
C CYS A 48 4.43 16.84 3.32
N ILE A 49 5.53 17.45 2.85
CA ILE A 49 6.79 16.72 2.60
C ILE A 49 7.29 16.02 3.87
N ASP A 50 7.27 16.72 5.02
CA ASP A 50 7.73 16.14 6.29
C ASP A 50 6.86 14.93 6.71
N MET A 51 5.53 15.05 6.56
CA MET A 51 4.59 13.95 6.87
C MET A 51 4.81 12.74 5.95
N GLU A 52 4.91 12.97 4.65
CA GLU A 52 5.10 11.93 3.64
C GLU A 52 6.45 11.21 3.82
N GLN A 53 7.50 11.98 4.13
CA GLN A 53 8.82 11.42 4.41
C GLN A 53 8.83 10.60 5.70
N SER A 54 8.13 11.05 6.74
CA SER A 54 7.97 10.30 7.99
C SER A 54 7.26 8.97 7.74
N ALA A 55 6.13 8.98 7.03
CA ALA A 55 5.36 7.78 6.72
C ALA A 55 6.17 6.79 5.86
N TYR A 56 6.88 7.27 4.84
CA TYR A 56 7.79 6.43 4.05
C TYR A 56 8.84 5.76 4.94
N ASN A 57 9.46 6.51 5.85
CA ASN A 57 10.48 5.99 6.74
C ASN A 57 9.93 4.96 7.74
N GLY A 58 8.70 5.16 8.25
CA GLY A 58 8.02 4.21 9.12
C GLY A 58 7.72 2.88 8.42
N LEU A 59 7.38 2.93 7.13
CA LEU A 59 6.90 1.76 6.39
C LEU A 59 7.99 1.00 5.62
N LYS A 60 9.03 1.67 5.11
CA LYS A 60 9.99 1.09 4.15
C LYS A 60 10.71 -0.19 4.61
N ASP A 61 11.05 -0.28 5.89
CA ASP A 61 11.80 -1.42 6.42
C ASP A 61 10.90 -2.64 6.68
N GLN A 62 9.58 -2.43 6.77
CA GLN A 62 8.59 -3.45 7.10
C GLN A 62 7.84 -3.94 5.87
N TRP A 63 7.85 -3.16 4.79
CA TRP A 63 7.03 -3.36 3.59
C TRP A 63 7.15 -4.76 3.00
N SER A 64 8.37 -5.28 2.82
CA SER A 64 8.60 -6.61 2.24
C SER A 64 8.07 -7.76 3.11
N GLY A 65 7.84 -7.52 4.40
CA GLY A 65 7.26 -8.49 5.33
C GLY A 65 5.73 -8.52 5.32
N LEU A 66 5.08 -7.52 4.71
CA LEU A 66 3.61 -7.47 4.65
C LEU A 66 3.05 -8.54 3.70
N PRO A 67 1.87 -9.11 4.00
CA PRO A 67 1.15 -9.96 3.07
C PRO A 67 0.92 -9.27 1.72
N ALA A 68 1.12 -10.00 0.62
CA ALA A 68 1.01 -9.45 -0.73
C ALA A 68 -0.38 -8.83 -1.02
N ASN A 69 -1.46 -9.35 -0.42
CA ASN A 69 -2.79 -8.75 -0.56
C ASN A 69 -2.87 -7.35 0.08
N ILE A 70 -2.25 -7.15 1.26
CA ILE A 70 -2.21 -5.85 1.93
C ILE A 70 -1.35 -4.88 1.12
N GLN A 71 -0.16 -5.32 0.66
CA GLN A 71 0.70 -4.50 -0.21
C GLN A 71 -0.05 -3.99 -1.45
N ASN A 72 -0.78 -4.88 -2.13
CA ASN A 72 -1.52 -4.54 -3.35
C ASN A 72 -2.74 -3.66 -3.05
N HIS A 73 -3.53 -4.01 -2.02
CA HIS A 73 -4.71 -3.25 -1.65
C HIS A 73 -4.33 -1.81 -1.24
N CYS A 74 -3.39 -1.68 -0.31
CA CYS A 74 -3.02 -0.37 0.20
C CYS A 74 -2.26 0.48 -0.80
N ARG A 75 -1.50 -0.11 -1.74
CA ARG A 75 -0.95 0.62 -2.88
C ARG A 75 -2.07 1.28 -3.69
N ASN A 76 -3.14 0.56 -4.00
CA ASN A 76 -4.27 1.09 -4.76
C ASN A 76 -5.02 2.18 -3.99
N VAL A 77 -5.23 1.98 -2.68
CA VAL A 77 -5.86 2.98 -1.81
C VAL A 77 -5.04 4.27 -1.77
N ALA A 78 -3.73 4.15 -1.58
CA ALA A 78 -2.81 5.29 -1.48
C ALA A 78 -2.73 6.13 -2.76
N SER A 79 -3.03 5.54 -3.93
CA SER A 79 -3.00 6.22 -5.23
C SER A 79 -4.38 6.54 -5.81
N VAL A 80 -5.47 6.30 -5.08
CA VAL A 80 -6.83 6.42 -5.65
C VAL A 80 -7.19 7.86 -6.06
N THR A 81 -6.62 8.85 -5.39
CA THR A 81 -6.94 10.28 -5.59
C THR A 81 -5.87 11.06 -6.34
N GLY A 82 -4.81 10.43 -6.87
CA GLY A 82 -3.78 11.17 -7.62
C GLY A 82 -2.36 10.57 -7.55
N PRO A 83 -1.31 11.40 -7.36
CA PRO A 83 0.11 11.00 -7.46
C PRO A 83 0.56 9.94 -6.45
N GLY A 84 -0.24 9.67 -5.43
CA GLY A 84 0.05 8.75 -4.34
C GLY A 84 0.46 9.46 -3.06
N SER A 85 0.20 8.82 -1.92
CA SER A 85 0.58 9.33 -0.59
C SER A 85 1.05 8.17 0.30
N TYR A 86 2.26 8.29 0.83
CA TYR A 86 2.79 7.39 1.86
C TYR A 86 2.04 7.52 3.18
N SER A 87 1.52 8.70 3.53
CA SER A 87 0.69 8.82 4.74
C SER A 87 -0.62 8.04 4.61
N LEU A 88 -1.26 8.06 3.43
CA LEU A 88 -2.41 7.19 3.13
C LEU A 88 -2.02 5.71 3.07
N LEU A 89 -0.84 5.39 2.53
CA LEU A 89 -0.34 4.03 2.46
C LEU A 89 -0.11 3.43 3.84
N GLU A 90 0.61 4.15 4.71
CA GLU A 90 0.87 3.77 6.10
C GLU A 90 -0.44 3.58 6.86
N SER A 91 -1.35 4.56 6.78
CA SER A 91 -2.67 4.47 7.43
C SER A 91 -3.47 3.25 6.95
N CYS A 92 -3.47 2.95 5.65
CA CYS A 92 -4.12 1.75 5.14
C CYS A 92 -3.49 0.46 5.67
N VAL A 93 -2.15 0.39 5.69
CA VAL A 93 -1.44 -0.79 6.20
C VAL A 93 -1.79 -1.02 7.66
N ASP A 94 -1.76 0.01 8.49
CA ASP A 94 -2.11 -0.08 9.90
C ASP A 94 -3.55 -0.58 10.11
N MET A 95 -4.50 -0.05 9.33
CA MET A 95 -5.90 -0.49 9.38
C MET A 95 -6.07 -1.95 8.96
N GLU A 96 -5.47 -2.37 7.86
CA GLU A 96 -5.60 -3.75 7.34
C GLU A 96 -4.90 -4.77 8.23
N VAL A 97 -3.72 -4.43 8.77
CA VAL A 97 -3.01 -5.27 9.74
C VAL A 97 -3.84 -5.43 11.02
N SER A 98 -4.45 -4.34 11.50
CA SER A 98 -5.32 -4.38 12.68
C SER A 98 -6.61 -5.19 12.44
N ALA A 99 -7.26 -4.97 11.30
CA ALA A 99 -8.54 -5.59 10.94
C ALA A 99 -8.43 -7.07 10.52
N GLY A 100 -7.23 -7.55 10.18
CA GLY A 100 -7.00 -8.88 9.61
C GLY A 100 -7.59 -10.05 10.40
N ASN A 101 -7.82 -9.89 11.71
CA ASN A 101 -8.47 -10.91 12.56
C ASN A 101 -9.75 -10.42 13.27
N ASN A 102 -10.22 -9.20 12.98
CA ASN A 102 -11.34 -8.58 13.69
C ASN A 102 -12.24 -7.77 12.74
N ARG A 103 -12.73 -8.45 11.70
CA ARG A 103 -13.63 -7.84 10.72
C ARG A 103 -14.99 -7.59 11.36
N SER A 104 -15.43 -6.34 11.36
CA SER A 104 -16.78 -5.98 11.82
C SER A 104 -17.85 -6.40 10.81
N GLU A 105 -19.06 -6.63 11.32
CA GLU A 105 -20.26 -6.86 10.51
C GLU A 105 -21.15 -5.61 10.56
N PHE A 106 -21.83 -5.35 9.46
CA PHE A 106 -22.79 -4.25 9.37
C PHE A 106 -24.11 -4.66 10.03
N SER A 107 -24.69 -3.79 10.88
CA SER A 107 -25.98 -4.02 11.56
C SER A 107 -26.96 -2.88 11.26
N PHE A 108 -28.23 -3.24 10.99
CA PHE A 108 -29.34 -2.30 10.93
C PHE A 108 -30.15 -2.21 12.25
N ASP A 109 -29.90 -3.13 13.18
CA ASP A 109 -30.58 -3.23 14.48
C ASP A 109 -30.13 -2.16 15.48
#